data_AF-A0A9P6GVM1-F1
#
_entry.id   AF-A0A9P6GVM1-F1
#
_cell.length_a   1.000
_cell.length_b   1.000
_cell.length_c   1.000
_cell.angle_alpha   90.00
_cell.angle_beta   90.00
_cell.angle_gamma   90.00
#
_symmetry.space_group_name_H-M   'P 1'
#
loop_
_entity.id
_entity.type
_entity.pdbx_description
1 polymer ?
#
loop_
_entity_poly.entity_id
_entity_poly.type
_entity_poly.pdbx_seq_one_letter_code
_entity_poly.pdbx_strand_id
1 'polypeptide(L)'
;MEVFMRNLSPDLTDYGLRSHLTPFMKTLHINDWYCQKPRKQAFGSVTFLLYPDGQRFLQQHGEQTMPSMGLSKPQSKARLKIMDRHVYCSLIKKQADPFLLKSLAKSAQDRHAANELPLSSEDEKIAFHSQEFSCGICEYLNDQLVYSPDVEWPFAAGIAKFVKKAFILEYEDGNGPMRIEIPYRTIESIVATSRPTALVLTLWEIPRFFATQERT
;
A
#
# COMPACT_ATOMS: atom_id res chain seq x y z
N MET A 1 -12.37 17.36 -11.26
CA MET A 1 -12.81 18.69 -10.77
C MET A 1 -11.81 19.19 -9.74
N GLU A 2 -11.49 20.48 -9.68
CA GLU A 2 -10.52 21.01 -8.71
C GLU A 2 -11.14 22.10 -7.83
N VAL A 3 -10.89 22.01 -6.52
CA VAL A 3 -11.37 22.93 -5.49
C VAL A 3 -10.18 23.63 -4.86
N PHE A 4 -10.21 24.95 -4.84
CA PHE A 4 -9.23 25.79 -4.16
C PHE A 4 -9.58 25.95 -2.70
N MET A 5 -8.56 25.93 -1.85
CA MET A 5 -8.68 26.12 -0.41
C MET A 5 -7.82 27.31 0.02
N ARG A 6 -8.44 28.27 0.70
CA ARG A 6 -7.78 29.48 1.24
C ARG A 6 -7.74 29.45 2.76
N ASN A 7 -6.80 30.21 3.33
CA ASN A 7 -6.56 30.34 4.77
C ASN A 7 -6.09 29.03 5.44
N LEU A 8 -5.31 28.24 4.72
CA LEU A 8 -4.58 27.09 5.29
C LEU A 8 -3.37 27.58 6.09
N SER A 9 -2.94 26.79 7.08
CA SER A 9 -1.71 27.10 7.82
C SER A 9 -0.49 27.02 6.86
N PRO A 10 0.43 28.01 6.89
CA PRO A 10 1.68 27.96 6.11
C PRO A 10 2.53 26.73 6.45
N ASP A 11 2.48 26.28 7.70
CA ASP A 11 3.21 25.13 8.24
C ASP A 11 2.57 23.79 7.88
N LEU A 12 1.35 23.81 7.33
CA LEU A 12 0.66 22.60 6.91
C LEU A 12 1.35 22.01 5.67
N THR A 13 1.74 20.75 5.79
CA THR A 13 2.30 19.94 4.70
C THR A 13 1.20 19.26 3.88
N ASP A 14 1.55 18.75 2.69
CA ASP A 14 0.64 17.93 1.87
C ASP A 14 0.08 16.74 2.67
N TYR A 15 0.95 16.05 3.41
CA TYR A 15 0.56 14.92 4.25
C TYR A 15 -0.39 15.35 5.39
N GLY A 16 -0.08 16.46 6.07
CA GLY A 16 -0.93 16.99 7.14
C GLY A 16 -2.32 17.39 6.62
N LEU A 17 -2.36 18.08 5.47
CA LEU A 17 -3.61 18.45 4.82
C LEU A 17 -4.42 17.20 4.44
N ARG A 18 -3.76 16.19 3.85
CA ARG A 18 -4.40 14.92 3.50
C ARG A 18 -4.99 14.23 4.73
N SER A 19 -4.24 14.17 5.84
CA SER A 19 -4.67 13.56 7.09
C SER A 19 -5.93 14.26 7.65
N HIS A 20 -5.96 15.60 7.62
CA HIS A 20 -7.13 16.37 8.06
C HIS A 20 -8.34 16.25 7.12
N LEU A 21 -8.12 16.12 5.81
CA LEU A 21 -9.22 15.99 4.83
C LEU A 21 -9.83 14.58 4.79
N THR A 22 -9.04 13.55 5.08
CA THR A 22 -9.46 12.14 5.06
C THR A 22 -10.78 11.85 5.79
N PRO A 23 -11.02 12.30 7.03
CA PRO A 23 -12.30 12.04 7.71
C PRO A 23 -13.50 12.65 6.97
N PHE A 24 -13.37 13.87 6.44
CA PHE A 24 -14.45 14.53 5.69
C PHE A 24 -14.75 13.78 4.38
N MET A 25 -13.71 13.33 3.67
CA MET A 25 -13.87 12.57 2.43
C MET A 25 -14.53 11.21 2.69
N LYS A 26 -14.20 10.55 3.80
CA LYS A 26 -14.85 9.30 4.22
C LYS A 26 -16.34 9.50 4.51
N THR A 27 -16.71 10.55 5.25
CA THR A 27 -18.12 10.88 5.52
C THR A 27 -18.92 11.16 4.25
N LEU A 28 -18.27 11.73 3.23
CA LEU A 28 -18.88 12.04 1.94
C LEU A 28 -18.84 10.87 0.94
N HIS A 29 -18.27 9.71 1.32
CA HIS A 29 -18.03 8.58 0.41
C HIS A 29 -17.26 9.01 -0.85
N ILE A 30 -16.16 9.76 -0.67
CA ILE A 30 -15.25 10.19 -1.72
C ILE A 30 -13.93 9.44 -1.56
N ASN A 31 -13.60 8.60 -2.55
CA ASN A 31 -12.44 7.71 -2.50
C ASN A 31 -11.30 8.17 -3.44
N ASP A 32 -11.62 8.87 -4.51
CA ASP A 32 -10.73 9.21 -5.62
C ASP A 32 -10.42 10.71 -5.62
N TRP A 33 -9.49 11.11 -4.74
CA TRP A 33 -9.10 12.50 -4.59
C TRP A 33 -7.61 12.64 -4.30
N TYR A 34 -7.08 13.82 -4.61
CA TYR A 34 -5.70 14.22 -4.33
C TYR A 34 -5.70 15.64 -3.78
N CYS A 35 -4.74 15.97 -2.92
CA CYS A 35 -4.58 17.33 -2.42
C CYS A 35 -3.14 17.82 -2.58
N GLN A 36 -3.00 19.12 -2.85
CA GLN A 36 -1.71 19.81 -2.93
C GLN A 36 -1.72 21.03 -2.02
N LYS A 37 -0.63 21.20 -1.30
CA LYS A 37 -0.38 22.31 -0.39
C LYS A 37 1.05 22.81 -0.58
N PRO A 38 1.26 23.79 -1.46
CA PRO A 38 2.57 24.40 -1.64
C PRO A 38 3.17 24.88 -0.31
N ARG A 39 4.46 24.60 -0.12
CA ARG A 39 5.19 24.98 1.10
C ARG A 39 5.15 26.49 1.29
N LYS A 40 5.00 26.93 2.55
CA LYS A 40 4.95 28.34 2.96
C LYS A 40 3.77 29.16 2.40
N GLN A 41 2.88 28.55 1.62
CA GLN A 41 1.69 29.24 1.10
C GLN A 41 0.48 29.00 2.01
N ALA A 42 -0.42 29.97 2.12
CA ALA A 42 -1.66 29.85 2.90
C ALA A 42 -2.84 29.30 2.07
N PHE A 43 -2.54 28.64 0.94
CA PHE A 43 -3.54 28.07 0.04
C PHE A 43 -3.13 26.67 -0.41
N GLY A 44 -4.11 25.92 -0.92
CA GLY A 44 -3.91 24.59 -1.50
C GLY A 44 -5.07 24.24 -2.42
N SER A 45 -5.03 23.06 -3.02
CA SER A 45 -6.12 22.56 -3.84
C SER A 45 -6.43 21.09 -3.55
N VAL A 46 -7.65 20.71 -3.87
CA VAL A 46 -8.11 19.32 -3.88
C VAL A 46 -8.63 19.01 -5.27
N THR A 47 -8.10 17.97 -5.87
CA THR A 47 -8.53 17.45 -7.17
C THR A 47 -9.31 16.17 -6.96
N PHE A 48 -10.53 16.13 -7.48
CA PHE A 48 -11.42 14.98 -7.50
C PHE A 48 -11.40 14.35 -8.88
N LEU A 49 -11.35 13.03 -8.94
CA LEU A 49 -11.47 12.28 -10.19
C LEU A 49 -12.86 12.52 -10.81
N LEU A 50 -13.90 12.27 -10.02
CA LEU A 50 -15.29 12.41 -10.45
C LEU A 50 -15.81 13.83 -10.15
N TYR A 51 -16.55 14.40 -11.10
CA TYR A 51 -17.19 15.71 -10.92
C TYR A 51 -18.24 15.72 -9.79
N PRO A 52 -19.13 14.72 -9.66
CA PRO A 52 -20.11 14.66 -8.57
C PRO A 52 -19.48 14.69 -7.17
N ASP A 53 -18.30 14.09 -7.00
CA ASP A 53 -17.59 14.06 -5.71
C ASP A 53 -17.16 15.45 -5.27
N GLY A 54 -16.59 16.22 -6.20
CA GLY A 54 -16.23 17.61 -5.94
C GLY A 54 -17.44 18.49 -5.65
N GLN A 55 -18.58 18.23 -6.28
CA GLN A 55 -19.83 18.94 -5.96
C GLN A 55 -20.33 18.61 -4.56
N ARG A 56 -20.37 17.33 -4.16
CA ARG A 56 -20.75 16.91 -2.80
C ARG A 56 -19.85 17.57 -1.76
N PHE A 57 -18.54 17.60 -2.01
CA PHE A 57 -17.59 18.30 -1.16
C PHE A 57 -17.91 19.79 -1.04
N LEU A 58 -18.15 20.50 -2.15
CA LEU A 58 -18.50 21.93 -2.11
C LEU A 58 -19.87 22.20 -1.46
N GLN A 59 -20.85 21.33 -1.62
CA GLN A 59 -22.15 21.50 -0.98
C GLN A 59 -22.05 21.44 0.55
N GLN A 60 -21.14 20.62 1.08
CA GLN A 60 -20.95 20.47 2.52
C GLN A 60 -19.90 21.42 3.11
N HIS A 61 -18.81 21.67 2.39
CA HIS A 61 -17.62 22.36 2.88
C HIS A 61 -17.26 23.64 2.10
N GLY A 62 -17.97 23.91 1.00
CA GLY A 62 -17.80 25.12 0.20
C GLY A 62 -18.10 26.40 0.97
N GLU A 63 -17.48 27.49 0.53
CA GLU A 63 -17.80 28.81 1.04
C GLU A 63 -19.24 29.18 0.65
N GLN A 64 -20.01 29.65 1.64
CA GLN A 64 -21.34 30.20 1.39
C GLN A 64 -21.22 31.73 1.32
N THR A 65 -21.61 32.30 0.18
CA THR A 65 -21.79 33.74 0.04
C THR A 65 -23.08 34.13 0.74
N MET A 66 -22.99 34.83 1.86
CA MET A 66 -24.17 35.37 2.52
C MET A 66 -24.59 36.65 1.78
N PRO A 67 -25.89 36.81 1.43
CA PRO A 67 -26.38 38.06 0.89
C PRO A 67 -26.17 39.16 1.93
N SER A 68 -25.40 40.19 1.56
CA SER A 68 -25.15 41.34 2.42
C SER A 68 -26.44 42.17 2.51
N MET A 69 -27.04 42.25 3.71
CA MET A 69 -28.02 43.30 4.00
C MET A 69 -27.27 44.61 4.21
N GLY A 70 -26.93 45.31 3.13
CA GLY A 70 -26.40 46.68 3.15
C GLY A 70 -25.13 46.92 2.30
N LEU A 71 -24.64 48.16 2.32
CA LEU A 71 -23.46 48.70 1.59
C LEU A 71 -22.10 48.05 1.92
N SER A 72 -22.10 46.91 2.62
CA SER A 72 -20.89 46.20 3.04
C SER A 72 -20.58 45.06 2.07
N LYS A 73 -19.28 44.78 1.83
CA LYS A 73 -18.79 43.69 0.96
C LYS A 73 -19.46 42.36 1.33
N PRO A 74 -19.77 41.50 0.34
CA PRO A 74 -20.37 40.18 0.58
C PRO A 74 -19.50 39.36 1.55
N GLN A 75 -20.10 38.87 2.63
CA GLN A 75 -19.41 38.04 3.62
C GLN A 75 -19.45 36.57 3.18
N SER A 76 -18.27 35.95 3.05
CA SER A 76 -18.15 34.52 2.81
C SER A 76 -18.04 33.78 4.16
N LYS A 77 -18.87 32.76 4.38
CA LYS A 77 -18.80 31.89 5.57
C LYS A 77 -18.08 30.59 5.21
N ALA A 78 -16.99 30.29 5.92
CA ALA A 78 -16.28 29.03 5.83
C ALA A 78 -17.00 27.94 6.64
N ARG A 79 -17.18 26.76 6.03
CA ARG A 79 -17.81 25.58 6.68
C ARG A 79 -16.80 24.48 7.02
N LEU A 80 -15.56 24.60 6.56
CA LEU A 80 -14.48 23.67 6.87
C LEU A 80 -13.54 24.28 7.91
N LYS A 81 -13.15 23.48 8.90
CA LYS A 81 -12.18 23.86 9.93
C LYS A 81 -11.01 22.88 9.92
N ILE A 82 -9.79 23.38 9.76
CA ILE A 82 -8.55 22.58 9.79
C ILE A 82 -7.60 23.27 10.76
N MET A 83 -7.07 22.53 11.74
CA MET A 83 -6.18 23.07 12.80
C MET A 83 -6.75 24.33 13.45
N ASP A 84 -8.02 24.29 13.84
CA ASP A 84 -8.76 25.41 14.41
C ASP A 84 -8.96 26.64 13.49
N ARG A 85 -8.50 26.60 12.23
CA ARG A 85 -8.65 27.68 11.25
C ARG A 85 -9.80 27.43 10.30
N HIS A 86 -10.54 28.49 10.00
CA HIS A 86 -11.61 28.49 9.00
C HIS A 86 -11.05 28.47 7.58
N VAL A 87 -11.30 27.38 6.85
CA VAL A 87 -10.82 27.16 5.48
C VAL A 87 -11.95 27.46 4.51
N TYR A 88 -11.65 28.30 3.51
CA TYR A 88 -12.60 28.70 2.49
C TYR A 88 -12.38 27.86 1.24
N CYS A 89 -13.39 27.06 0.86
CA CYS A 89 -13.32 26.16 -0.28
C CYS A 89 -14.15 26.73 -1.45
N SER A 90 -13.52 26.92 -2.61
CA SER A 90 -14.16 27.48 -3.81
C SER A 90 -13.78 26.68 -5.05
N LEU A 91 -14.69 26.54 -6.01
CA LEU A 91 -14.39 25.88 -7.29
C LEU A 91 -13.35 26.66 -8.10
N ILE A 92 -12.35 25.96 -8.64
CA ILE A 92 -11.41 26.54 -9.61
C ILE A 92 -12.04 26.51 -11.00
N LYS A 93 -11.99 27.66 -11.71
CA LYS A 93 -12.46 27.76 -13.11
C LYS A 93 -11.49 27.12 -14.12
N LYS A 94 -10.22 26.93 -13.73
CA LYS A 94 -9.20 26.26 -14.52
C LYS A 94 -9.46 24.75 -14.54
N GLN A 95 -9.20 24.13 -15.69
CA GLN A 95 -9.30 22.68 -15.84
C GLN A 95 -8.21 22.01 -14.98
N ALA A 96 -8.60 20.97 -14.24
CA ALA A 96 -7.67 20.17 -13.43
C ALA A 96 -6.58 19.55 -14.31
N ASP A 97 -5.39 19.36 -13.75
CA ASP A 97 -4.25 18.81 -14.47
C ASP A 97 -4.59 17.44 -15.11
N PRO A 98 -4.49 17.29 -16.45
CA PRO A 98 -4.83 16.05 -17.14
C PRO A 98 -3.95 14.87 -16.73
N PHE A 99 -2.68 15.09 -16.36
CA PHE A 99 -1.80 14.01 -15.90
C PHE A 99 -2.21 13.53 -14.51
N LEU A 100 -2.57 14.45 -13.62
CA LEU A 100 -3.10 14.11 -12.30
C LEU A 100 -4.40 13.32 -12.41
N LEU A 101 -5.31 13.72 -13.30
CA LEU A 101 -6.55 12.97 -13.54
C LEU A 101 -6.28 11.56 -14.09
N LYS A 102 -5.33 11.40 -15.01
CA LYS A 102 -4.91 10.07 -15.49
C LYS A 102 -4.32 9.21 -14.37
N SER A 103 -3.49 9.80 -13.51
CA SER A 103 -2.93 9.09 -12.35
C SER A 103 -4.01 8.67 -11.36
N LEU A 104 -4.99 9.54 -11.08
CA LEU A 104 -6.15 9.22 -10.24
C LEU A 104 -7.02 8.12 -10.88
N ALA A 105 -7.29 8.21 -12.19
CA ALA A 105 -8.06 7.21 -12.91
C ALA A 105 -7.37 5.84 -12.88
N LYS A 106 -6.06 5.80 -13.10
CA LYS A 106 -5.27 4.58 -12.99
C LYS A 106 -5.34 4.01 -11.57
N SER A 107 -5.14 4.84 -10.54
CA SER A 107 -5.25 4.39 -9.15
C SER A 107 -6.66 3.89 -8.79
N ALA A 108 -7.71 4.46 -9.39
CA ALA A 108 -9.08 3.98 -9.25
C ALA A 108 -9.24 2.60 -9.90
N GLN A 109 -8.76 2.46 -11.14
CA GLN A 109 -8.77 1.20 -11.88
C GLN A 109 -7.99 0.10 -11.17
N ASP A 110 -6.81 0.40 -10.64
CA ASP A 110 -6.00 -0.56 -9.88
C ASP A 110 -6.75 -1.03 -8.61
N ARG A 111 -7.50 -0.15 -7.95
CA ARG A 111 -8.37 -0.52 -6.82
C ARG A 111 -9.58 -1.34 -7.24
N HIS A 112 -10.20 -1.01 -8.38
CA HIS A 112 -11.31 -1.78 -8.92
C HIS A 112 -10.84 -3.16 -9.38
N ALA A 113 -9.72 -3.27 -10.09
CA ALA A 113 -9.10 -4.54 -10.47
C ALA A 113 -8.75 -5.38 -9.24
N ALA A 114 -8.22 -4.76 -8.17
CA ALA A 114 -7.97 -5.46 -6.91
C ALA A 114 -9.26 -5.94 -6.21
N ASN A 115 -10.40 -5.29 -6.46
CA ASN A 115 -11.71 -5.65 -5.89
C ASN A 115 -12.54 -6.58 -6.81
N GLU A 116 -12.29 -6.57 -8.13
CA GLU A 116 -12.96 -7.38 -9.15
C GLU A 116 -12.25 -8.70 -9.42
N LEU A 117 -10.96 -8.79 -9.12
CA LEU A 117 -10.37 -10.08 -8.79
C LEU A 117 -11.26 -10.68 -7.71
N PRO A 118 -11.81 -11.89 -7.90
CA PRO A 118 -12.67 -12.49 -6.89
C PRO A 118 -11.97 -12.34 -5.55
N LEU A 119 -12.73 -11.93 -4.54
CA LEU A 119 -12.36 -12.12 -3.16
C LEU A 119 -12.13 -13.63 -3.01
N SER A 120 -10.96 -14.12 -3.41
CA SER A 120 -10.49 -15.42 -3.02
C SER A 120 -10.49 -15.32 -1.51
N SER A 121 -11.43 -16.07 -0.94
CA SER A 121 -11.44 -16.51 0.45
C SER A 121 -10.02 -16.46 0.99
N GLU A 122 -9.79 -15.62 2.00
CA GLU A 122 -8.56 -15.51 2.80
C GLU A 122 -7.37 -16.33 2.27
N ASP A 123 -6.34 -15.66 1.75
CA ASP A 123 -5.08 -16.31 1.38
C ASP A 123 -5.22 -17.44 0.36
N GLU A 124 -5.34 -17.13 -0.93
CA GLU A 124 -4.77 -18.02 -1.95
C GLU A 124 -3.23 -17.93 -1.81
N LYS A 125 -2.72 -18.49 -0.72
CA LYS A 125 -1.30 -18.71 -0.47
C LYS A 125 -0.81 -19.44 -1.69
N ILE A 126 0.04 -18.80 -2.48
CA ILE A 126 0.85 -19.48 -3.48
C ILE A 126 1.63 -20.54 -2.71
N ALA A 127 1.10 -21.76 -2.75
CA ALA A 127 1.57 -22.91 -2.04
C ALA A 127 1.90 -23.96 -3.10
N PHE A 128 3.07 -24.58 -2.96
CA PHE A 128 3.53 -25.59 -3.88
C PHE A 128 4.15 -26.74 -3.11
N HIS A 129 4.04 -27.92 -3.71
CA HIS A 129 4.63 -29.13 -3.18
C HIS A 129 6.14 -29.11 -3.39
N SER A 130 6.85 -29.59 -2.37
CA SER A 130 8.29 -29.78 -2.37
C SER A 130 8.59 -31.19 -1.88
N GLN A 131 9.74 -31.72 -2.28
CA GLN A 131 10.19 -33.08 -1.93
C GLN A 131 11.58 -33.07 -1.28
N GLU A 132 12.27 -31.94 -1.34
CA GLU A 132 13.64 -31.81 -0.88
C GLU A 132 13.88 -30.38 -0.42
N PHE A 133 14.72 -30.25 0.60
CA PHE A 133 15.27 -28.99 1.06
C PHE A 133 16.77 -29.12 1.23
N SER A 134 17.51 -28.12 0.76
CA SER A 134 18.94 -28.00 0.98
C SER A 134 19.29 -26.58 1.37
N CYS A 135 20.19 -26.44 2.35
CA CYS A 135 20.71 -25.14 2.78
C CYS A 135 22.21 -25.30 3.04
N GLY A 136 22.99 -24.33 2.56
CA GLY A 136 24.43 -24.38 2.61
C GLY A 136 25.05 -23.11 2.07
N ILE A 137 26.33 -23.19 1.76
CA ILE A 137 27.14 -22.05 1.34
C ILE A 137 27.64 -22.21 -0.09
N CYS A 138 27.83 -21.09 -0.78
CA CYS A 138 28.57 -21.08 -2.03
C CYS A 138 30.03 -20.75 -1.72
N GLU A 139 30.94 -21.65 -2.04
CA GLU A 139 32.38 -21.52 -1.82
C GLU A 139 33.17 -21.72 -3.12
N TYR A 140 34.40 -21.21 -3.16
CA TYR A 140 35.29 -21.41 -4.31
C TYR A 140 36.18 -22.62 -4.08
N LEU A 141 35.97 -23.67 -4.88
CA LEU A 141 36.81 -24.86 -4.94
C LEU A 141 37.53 -24.89 -6.30
N ASN A 142 38.87 -24.85 -6.28
CA ASN A 142 39.70 -24.83 -7.49
C ASN A 142 39.30 -23.73 -8.50
N ASP A 143 39.13 -22.49 -8.01
CA ASP A 143 38.69 -21.32 -8.78
C ASP A 143 37.29 -21.44 -9.42
N GLN A 144 36.49 -22.42 -9.00
CA GLN A 144 35.09 -22.58 -9.41
C GLN A 144 34.15 -22.34 -8.24
N LEU A 145 33.10 -21.56 -8.47
CA LEU A 145 32.04 -21.36 -7.48
C LEU A 145 31.20 -22.65 -7.40
N VAL A 146 31.20 -23.30 -6.25
CA VAL A 146 30.49 -24.55 -5.99
C VAL A 146 29.55 -24.34 -4.81
N TYR A 147 28.36 -24.93 -4.90
CA TYR A 147 27.42 -25.00 -3.79
C TYR A 147 27.78 -26.21 -2.90
N SER A 148 27.99 -25.97 -1.61
CA SER A 148 28.29 -26.98 -0.60
C SER A 148 27.14 -27.01 0.42
N PRO A 149 26.31 -28.07 0.46
CA PRO A 149 25.18 -28.16 1.37
C PRO A 149 25.66 -28.44 2.80
N ASP A 150 25.23 -27.62 3.76
CA ASP A 150 25.41 -27.90 5.20
C ASP A 150 24.34 -28.85 5.71
N VAL A 151 23.12 -28.72 5.17
CA VAL A 151 21.98 -29.59 5.43
C VAL A 151 21.29 -29.95 4.12
N GLU A 152 20.91 -31.21 4.00
CA GLU A 152 20.17 -31.76 2.88
C GLU A 152 19.15 -32.75 3.43
N TRP A 153 17.87 -32.42 3.28
CA TRP A 153 16.77 -33.16 3.87
C TRP A 153 15.78 -33.57 2.79
N PRO A 154 15.81 -34.85 2.36
CA PRO A 154 14.76 -35.41 1.54
C PRO A 154 13.53 -35.69 2.40
N PHE A 155 12.34 -35.39 1.89
CA PHE A 155 11.07 -35.70 2.55
C PHE A 155 9.99 -36.09 1.55
N ALA A 156 9.04 -36.95 1.98
CA ALA A 156 8.03 -37.50 1.08
C ALA A 156 7.07 -36.42 0.54
N ALA A 157 6.70 -35.46 1.39
CA ALA A 157 5.85 -34.35 1.02
C ALA A 157 6.08 -33.14 1.94
N GLY A 158 6.40 -32.01 1.35
CA GLY A 158 6.44 -30.72 2.02
C GLY A 158 5.59 -29.69 1.28
N ILE A 159 5.06 -28.72 2.03
CA ILE A 159 4.30 -27.59 1.51
C ILE A 159 5.11 -26.33 1.74
N ALA A 160 5.55 -25.72 0.63
CA ALA A 160 6.20 -24.43 0.61
C ALA A 160 5.16 -23.35 0.27
N LYS A 161 5.14 -22.24 1.01
CA LYS A 161 4.16 -21.16 0.82
C LYS A 161 4.73 -19.79 1.09
N PHE A 162 4.34 -18.82 0.28
CA PHE A 162 4.61 -17.40 0.52
C PHE A 162 3.52 -16.83 1.42
N VAL A 163 3.89 -16.37 2.62
CA VAL A 163 2.98 -15.66 3.54
C VAL A 163 3.34 -14.18 3.63
N LYS A 164 2.62 -13.39 4.42
CA LYS A 164 2.77 -11.92 4.45
C LYS A 164 4.21 -11.39 4.70
N LYS A 165 5.05 -12.11 5.44
CA LYS A 165 6.39 -11.63 5.87
C LYS A 165 7.53 -12.63 5.70
N ALA A 166 7.22 -13.84 5.25
CA ALA A 166 8.18 -14.93 5.18
C ALA A 166 7.76 -15.95 4.12
N PHE A 167 8.75 -16.66 3.62
CA PHE A 167 8.58 -17.94 2.97
C PHE A 167 8.58 -19.03 4.05
N ILE A 168 7.61 -19.94 4.01
CA ILE A 168 7.48 -21.03 4.97
C ILE A 168 7.52 -22.35 4.21
N LEU A 169 8.33 -23.29 4.67
CA LEU A 169 8.31 -24.69 4.25
C LEU A 169 7.92 -25.55 5.46
N GLU A 170 6.83 -26.29 5.34
CA GLU A 170 6.35 -27.24 6.34
C GLU A 170 6.46 -28.66 5.74
N TYR A 171 7.05 -29.59 6.47
CA TYR A 171 7.18 -30.99 6.06
C TYR A 171 7.15 -31.91 7.28
N GLU A 172 6.85 -33.19 7.07
CA GLU A 172 6.95 -34.21 8.11
C GLU A 172 8.21 -35.04 7.92
N ASP A 173 8.93 -35.26 9.02
CA ASP A 173 10.04 -36.19 9.11
C ASP A 173 9.71 -37.27 10.16
N GLY A 174 10.50 -38.35 10.24
CA GLY A 174 10.33 -39.42 11.24
C GLY A 174 10.37 -38.94 12.69
N ASN A 175 10.83 -37.71 12.94
CA ASN A 175 10.86 -37.05 14.24
C ASN A 175 9.68 -36.07 14.49
N GLY A 176 8.72 -35.99 13.56
CA GLY A 176 7.53 -35.15 13.65
C GLY A 176 7.49 -33.97 12.66
N PRO A 177 6.55 -33.03 12.85
CA PRO A 177 6.36 -31.91 11.93
C PRO A 177 7.46 -30.87 12.06
N MET A 178 8.13 -30.60 10.96
CA MET A 178 9.19 -29.61 10.82
C MET A 178 8.71 -28.39 10.06
N ARG A 179 9.22 -27.23 10.47
CA ARG A 179 8.92 -25.95 9.82
C ARG A 179 10.17 -25.12 9.64
N ILE A 180 10.38 -24.66 8.43
CA ILE A 180 11.44 -23.75 8.04
C ILE A 180 10.81 -22.40 7.69
N GLU A 181 11.35 -21.32 8.25
CA GLU A 181 10.89 -19.96 8.00
C GLU A 181 12.03 -19.08 7.52
N ILE A 182 11.82 -18.42 6.38
CA ILE A 182 12.75 -17.50 5.74
C ILE A 182 12.08 -16.12 5.63
N PRO A 183 12.39 -15.18 6.51
CA PRO A 183 11.81 -13.83 6.46
C PRO A 183 12.22 -13.09 5.17
N TYR A 184 11.30 -12.36 4.53
CA TYR A 184 11.60 -11.69 3.25
C TYR A 184 12.74 -10.67 3.32
N ARG A 185 12.95 -10.07 4.48
CA ARG A 185 14.05 -9.12 4.71
C ARG A 185 15.44 -9.76 4.54
N THR A 186 15.54 -11.09 4.66
CA THR A 186 16.81 -11.82 4.59
C THR A 186 17.07 -12.34 3.18
N ILE A 187 16.09 -12.31 2.29
CA ILE A 187 16.24 -12.80 0.91
C ILE A 187 16.85 -11.70 0.05
N GLU A 188 18.01 -11.99 -0.53
CA GLU A 188 18.67 -11.15 -1.51
C GLU A 188 18.13 -11.38 -2.92
N SER A 189 17.98 -12.65 -3.30
CA SER A 189 17.50 -13.04 -4.63
C SER A 189 16.72 -14.35 -4.59
N ILE A 190 15.82 -14.52 -5.57
CA ILE A 190 15.03 -15.72 -5.77
C ILE A 190 15.18 -16.15 -7.23
N VAL A 191 15.55 -17.40 -7.45
CA VAL A 191 15.66 -17.99 -8.78
C VAL A 191 14.79 -19.25 -8.81
N ALA A 192 13.87 -19.30 -9.78
CA ALA A 192 13.08 -20.49 -10.05
C ALA A 192 13.58 -21.14 -11.35
N THR A 193 13.90 -22.43 -11.29
CA THR A 193 14.31 -23.23 -12.44
C THR A 193 13.29 -24.33 -12.66
N SER A 194 13.06 -24.71 -13.93
CA SER A 194 12.15 -25.81 -14.28
C SER A 194 12.88 -27.12 -14.60
N ARG A 195 14.20 -27.09 -14.74
CA ARG A 195 15.06 -28.25 -15.03
C ARG A 195 16.45 -28.07 -14.37
N PRO A 196 16.68 -28.62 -13.16
CA PRO A 196 15.68 -29.28 -12.30
C PRO A 196 14.62 -28.28 -11.79
N THR A 197 13.45 -28.78 -11.41
CA THR A 197 12.40 -27.96 -10.79
C THR A 197 12.85 -27.57 -9.38
N ALA A 198 13.38 -26.36 -9.22
CA ALA A 198 13.94 -25.90 -7.95
C ALA A 198 13.65 -24.42 -7.73
N LEU A 199 13.50 -24.05 -6.45
CA LEU A 199 13.44 -22.67 -6.00
C LEU A 199 14.67 -22.39 -5.14
N VAL A 200 15.57 -21.58 -5.67
CA VAL A 200 16.83 -21.21 -5.01
C VAL A 200 16.69 -19.82 -4.41
N LEU A 201 17.03 -19.68 -3.13
CA LEU A 201 16.98 -18.43 -2.39
C LEU A 201 18.39 -18.07 -1.93
N THR A 202 18.88 -16.88 -2.29
CA THR A 202 20.12 -16.33 -1.71
C THR A 202 19.78 -15.51 -0.49
N LEU A 203 20.42 -15.79 0.65
CA LEU A 203 20.04 -15.23 1.95
C LEU A 203 21.20 -14.48 2.62
N TRP A 204 20.88 -13.37 3.30
CA TRP A 204 21.79 -12.63 4.19
C TRP A 204 21.88 -13.21 5.61
N GLU A 205 20.85 -13.93 6.04
CA GLU A 205 20.76 -14.59 7.36
C GLU A 205 20.34 -16.05 7.14
N ILE A 206 20.79 -16.95 8.02
CA ILE A 206 20.39 -18.36 7.99
C ILE A 206 18.87 -18.53 8.18
N PRO A 207 18.24 -19.54 7.55
CA PRO A 207 16.85 -19.89 7.81
C PRO A 207 16.58 -20.23 9.28
N ARG A 208 15.33 -20.04 9.71
CA ARG A 208 14.89 -20.45 11.05
C ARG A 208 14.25 -21.83 10.97
N PHE A 209 14.77 -22.75 11.77
CA PHE A 209 14.31 -24.14 11.84
C PHE A 209 13.52 -24.36 13.12
N PHE A 210 12.33 -24.94 13.00
CA PHE A 210 11.44 -25.25 14.12
C PHE A 210 11.00 -26.70 14.06
N ALA A 211 11.16 -27.42 15.16
CA ALA A 211 10.49 -28.70 15.39
C ALA A 211 9.19 -28.44 16.17
N THR A 212 8.06 -28.89 15.63
CA THR A 212 6.77 -28.71 16.29
C THR A 212 6.58 -29.84 17.29
N GLN A 213 6.82 -29.58 18.57
CA GLN A 213 6.44 -30.53 19.62
C GLN A 213 4.92 -30.50 19.79
N GLU A 214 4.27 -31.66 19.60
CA GLU A 214 2.87 -31.84 20.00
C GLU A 214 2.75 -31.55 21.51
N ARG A 215 1.98 -30.51 21.87
CA ARG A 215 1.49 -30.36 23.23
C ARG A 215 0.39 -31.41 23.42
N THR A 216 0.64 -32.25 24.42
CA THR A 216 -0.13 -33.40 24.89
C THR A 216 -1.61 -33.10 25.11
#